data_AF-A0A9D0Y0E5-F1
#
_entry.id   AF-A0A9D0Y0E5-F1
#
_cell.length_a   1.000
_cell.length_b   1.000
_cell.length_c   1.000
_cell.angle_alpha   90.00
_cell.angle_beta   90.00
_cell.angle_gamma   90.00
#
_symmetry.space_group_name_H-M   'P 1'
#
loop_
_entity.id
_entity.type
_entity.pdbx_description
1 polymer ?
#
loop_
_entity_poly.entity_id
_entity_poly.type
_entity_poly.pdbx_seq_one_letter_code
_entity_poly.pdbx_strand_id
1 'polypeptide(L)' 'MDNIIFEERKKMLLDLMASESYVPMKRKEISSLLQIPRNEKADLIEVLNNLLDE' A
#
# COMPACT_ATOMS: atom_id res chain seq x y z
N MET A 1 -14.52 3.57 1.16
CA MET A 1 -13.24 4.29 1.34
C MET A 1 -13.44 5.68 0.79
N ASP A 2 -13.13 6.75 1.53
CA ASP A 2 -13.15 8.08 0.93
C ASP A 2 -12.05 8.16 -0.13
N ASN A 3 -12.37 8.64 -1.34
CA ASN A 3 -11.42 8.68 -2.46
C ASN A 3 -10.13 9.45 -2.11
N ILE A 4 -10.23 10.46 -1.25
CA ILE A 4 -9.07 11.22 -0.75
C ILE A 4 -8.10 10.31 0.01
N ILE A 5 -8.63 9.48 0.92
CA ILE A 5 -7.81 8.58 1.75
C ILE A 5 -7.19 7.48 0.87
N PHE A 6 -7.90 7.04 -0.18
CA PHE A 6 -7.38 6.05 -1.13
C PHE A 6 -6.17 6.59 -1.92
N GLU A 7 -6.27 7.81 -2.46
CA GLU A 7 -5.17 8.46 -3.18
C GLU A 7 -3.96 8.75 -2.28
N GLU A 8 -4.19 9.16 -1.03
CA GLU A 8 -3.11 9.35 -0.05
C GLU A 8 -2.36 8.04 0.24
N ARG A 9 -3.10 6.93 0.44
CA ARG A 9 -2.50 5.60 0.66
C ARG A 9 -1.73 5.12 -0.57
N LYS A 10 -2.26 5.37 -1.78
CA LYS A 10 -1.59 5.07 -3.04
C LYS A 10 -0.27 5.83 -3.17
N LYS A 11 -0.29 7.14 -2.92
CA LYS A 11 0.91 7.98 -2.95
C LYS A 11 1.96 7.52 -1.94
N MET A 12 1.55 7.19 -0.71
CA MET A 12 2.47 6.69 0.31
C MET A 12 3.18 5.39 -0.11
N LEU A 13 2.48 4.48 -0.78
CA LEU A 13 3.07 3.25 -1.31
C LEU A 13 4.02 3.52 -2.48
N LEU A 14 3.67 4.44 -3.38
CA LEU A 14 4.54 4.86 -4.47
C LEU A 14 5.82 5.53 -3.94
N ASP A 15 5.69 6.42 -2.96
CA ASP A 15 6.84 7.09 -2.33
C ASP A 15 7.75 6.07 -1.62
N LEU A 16 7.17 5.04 -0.99
CA LEU A 16 7.93 3.94 -0.41
C LEU A 16 8.73 3.17 -1.47
N MET A 17 8.09 2.86 -2.61
CA MET A 17 8.73 2.13 -3.71
C MET A 17 9.74 2.98 -4.50
N ALA A 18 9.56 4.30 -4.51
CA ALA A 18 10.47 5.26 -5.13
C ALA A 18 11.78 5.45 -4.35
N SER A 19 11.87 4.93 -3.12
CA SER A 19 13.11 4.93 -2.35
C SER A 19 14.17 4.06 -3.03
N GLU A 20 15.40 4.56 -3.16
CA GLU A 20 16.55 3.77 -3.65
C GLU A 20 16.85 2.53 -2.79
N SER A 21 16.42 2.55 -1.53
CA SER A 21 16.55 1.44 -0.58
C SER A 21 15.42 0.42 -0.66
N TYR A 22 14.42 0.66 -1.52
CA TYR A 22 13.29 -0.24 -1.65
C TYR A 22 13.72 -1.59 -2.22
N VAL A 23 13.27 -2.64 -1.55
CA VAL A 23 13.39 -4.02 -2.02
C VAL A 23 11.99 -4.57 -2.23
N PRO A 24 11.76 -5.44 -3.24
CA PRO A 24 10.45 -6.05 -3.43
C PRO A 24 9.99 -6.78 -2.17
N MET A 25 8.83 -6.37 -1.63
CA MET A 25 8.24 -6.95 -0.42
C MET A 25 6.95 -7.71 -0.73
N LYS A 26 6.64 -8.73 0.06
CA LYS A 26 5.34 -9.40 0.03
C LYS A 26 4.26 -8.51 0.65
N ARG A 27 3.01 -8.67 0.23
CA ARG A 27 1.85 -7.98 0.80
C ARG A 27 1.80 -8.02 2.34
N LYS A 28 2.18 -9.15 2.95
CA LYS A 28 2.21 -9.34 4.40
C LYS A 28 3.31 -8.52 5.08
N GLU A 29 4.45 -8.32 4.41
CA GLU A 29 5.58 -7.53 4.91
C GLU A 29 5.22 -6.05 4.86
N ILE A 30 4.65 -5.58 3.74
CA ILE A 30 4.12 -4.21 3.60
C ILE A 30 3.06 -3.92 4.67
N SER A 31 2.09 -4.83 4.85
CA SER A 31 1.07 -4.71 5.88
C SER A 31 1.66 -4.64 7.30
N SER A 32 2.76 -5.34 7.56
CA SER A 32 3.42 -5.33 8.88
C SER A 32 4.26 -4.06 9.07
N LEU A 33 4.95 -3.60 8.01
CA LEU A 33 5.74 -2.38 8.00
C LEU A 33 4.86 -1.14 8.23
N LEU A 34 3.71 -1.08 7.55
CA LEU A 34 2.73 -0.01 7.70
C LEU A 34 1.82 -0.18 8.93
N GLN A 35 2.02 -1.25 9.73
CA GLN A 35 1.25 -1.55 10.93
C GLN A 35 -0.27 -1.56 10.71
N ILE A 36 -0.70 -2.06 9.54
CA ILE A 36 -2.09 -2.05 9.12
C ILE A 36 -2.90 -3.04 9.97
N PRO A 37 -3.99 -2.60 10.63
CA PRO A 37 -4.82 -3.46 11.45
C PRO A 37 -5.59 -4.47 10.57
N ARG A 38 -6.01 -5.60 11.16
CA ARG A 38 -6.57 -6.74 10.40
C ARG A 38 -7.80 -6.37 9.56
N ASN A 39 -8.64 -5.45 10.04
CA ASN A 39 -9.83 -4.94 9.38
C ASN A 39 -9.52 -4.11 8.12
N GLU A 40 -8.33 -3.49 8.04
CA GLU A 40 -7.94 -2.62 6.92
C GLU A 40 -7.03 -3.32 5.90
N LYS A 41 -6.74 -4.62 6.11
CA LYS A 41 -5.95 -5.41 5.17
C LYS A 41 -6.62 -5.54 3.80
N ALA A 42 -7.95 -5.53 3.74
CA ALA A 42 -8.70 -5.56 2.49
C ALA A 42 -8.42 -4.30 1.67
N ASP A 43 -8.50 -3.12 2.28
CA ASP A 43 -8.22 -1.84 1.64
C ASP A 43 -6.78 -1.76 1.12
N LEU A 44 -5.80 -2.25 1.90
CA LEU A 44 -4.40 -2.30 1.43
C LEU A 44 -4.27 -3.17 0.17
N ILE A 45 -4.94 -4.32 0.14
CA ILE A 45 -4.92 -5.22 -1.02
C ILE A 45 -5.57 -4.54 -2.23
N GLU A 46 -6.66 -3.82 -2.02
CA GLU A 46 -7.35 -3.07 -3.07
C GLU A 46 -6.45 -1.99 -3.68
N VAL A 47 -5.76 -1.18 -2.85
CA VAL A 47 -4.79 -0.18 -3.32
C VAL A 47 -3.64 -0.84 -4.08
N LEU A 48 -3.10 -1.96 -3.57
CA LEU A 48 -2.01 -2.68 -4.23
C LEU A 48 -2.42 -3.29 -5.56
N ASN A 49 -3.64 -3.83 -5.66
CA ASN A 49 -4.16 -4.35 -6.93
C ASN A 49 -4.41 -3.22 -7.92
N ASN A 50 -4.96 -2.09 -7.47
CA ASN A 50 -5.15 -0.91 -8.30
C ASN A 50 -3.83 -0.39 -8.88
N LEU A 51 -2.74 -0.43 -8.11
CA LEU A 51 -1.39 -0.07 -8.58
C LEU A 51 -0.81 -1.07 -9.60
N LEU A 52 -1.30 -2.31 -9.65
CA LEU A 52 -0.84 -3.34 -10.60
C LEU A 52 -1.65 -3.34 -11.90
N ASP A 53 -2.91 -2.95 -11.84
CA ASP A 53 -3.83 -2.90 -12.98
C ASP A 53 -3.66 -1.62 -13.84
N GLU A 54 -2.83 -0.67 -13.37
CA GLU A 54 -2.45 0.58 -14.05
C GLU A 54 -1.19 0.41 -14.91
#